data_AF-A0A9Q1CRS1-F1
#
_entry.id   AF-A0A9Q1CRS1-F1
#
_cell.length_a   1.000
_cell.length_b   1.000
_cell.length_c   1.000
_cell.angle_alpha   90.00
_cell.angle_beta   90.00
_cell.angle_gamma   90.00
#
_symmetry.space_group_name_H-M   'P 1'
#
loop_
_entity.id
_entity.type
_entity.pdbx_description
1 polymer ?
#
loop_
_entity_poly.entity_id
_entity_poly.type
_entity_poly.pdbx_seq_one_letter_code
_entity_poly.pdbx_strand_id
1 'polypeptide(L)'
;MHASSGGRLANSGANQSTNLPLPVLRNYLPNAYISPNTFTTYNKSILAFLHNPKSGGTSIKRCITTLQKLKNESSPVVMATNTASIITEDLLNNVSTPSHYFMGESVIGVCDRVGGKPCAYFTMIREPYERTISHYYFCRGGGPSWPPCNNTLEEFTLSLCSVLFRQLTLIVLCNQSRQGHVLSWQCDNRPMTIDYLPFDHAQRRPALEFILQNLENIFAVVGILEEFETSLKLFEYTFGEPFYQKCRSEHSNSGNYVINGAKSHQRRSSTREIIRDKEKRKLMQNPDIRRCLYEDVQIYKKMKEIFKQQEIIYNKVVHL
;
A
#
# COMPACT_ATOMS: atom_id res chain seq x y z
N MET A 1 38.55 -2.69 -60.90
CA MET A 1 37.49 -3.41 -60.15
C MET A 1 36.96 -2.46 -59.07
N HIS A 2 35.67 -2.09 -59.16
CA HIS A 2 34.77 -1.36 -58.23
C HIS A 2 35.31 -0.15 -57.45
N ALA A 3 34.92 1.13 -57.66
CA ALA A 3 33.63 1.81 -57.84
C ALA A 3 32.74 1.95 -56.57
N SER A 4 32.61 3.21 -56.10
CA SER A 4 31.50 3.92 -55.39
C SER A 4 30.75 3.23 -54.23
N SER A 5 30.49 3.86 -53.08
CA SER A 5 29.49 4.93 -52.84
C SER A 5 29.49 5.17 -51.31
N GLY A 6 29.38 6.38 -50.75
CA GLY A 6 28.20 7.26 -50.76
C GLY A 6 27.21 6.87 -49.64
N GLY A 7 27.16 7.60 -48.52
CA GLY A 7 26.15 7.36 -47.48
C GLY A 7 26.31 8.17 -46.19
N ARG A 8 25.70 9.35 -46.15
CA ARG A 8 25.45 10.21 -44.99
C ARG A 8 24.21 9.71 -44.21
N LEU A 9 24.12 10.12 -42.94
CA LEU A 9 22.95 10.14 -42.04
C LEU A 9 22.56 8.75 -41.48
N ALA A 10 22.11 8.58 -40.23
CA ALA A 10 21.35 9.50 -39.41
C ALA A 10 21.60 9.30 -37.91
N ASN A 11 21.51 10.43 -37.24
CA ASN A 11 21.08 10.62 -35.87
C ASN A 11 19.92 9.65 -35.51
N SER A 12 20.08 8.82 -34.49
CA SER A 12 18.94 8.24 -33.78
C SER A 12 19.27 8.17 -32.29
N GLY A 13 19.21 9.34 -31.66
CA GLY A 13 18.75 9.43 -30.28
C GLY A 13 17.36 8.80 -30.20
N ALA A 14 17.32 7.48 -30.01
CA ALA A 14 16.12 6.79 -29.66
C ALA A 14 15.84 7.08 -28.19
N ASN A 15 14.91 8.01 -27.96
CA ASN A 15 14.07 8.05 -26.77
C ASN A 15 13.56 6.63 -26.49
N GLN A 16 14.29 5.86 -25.69
CA GLN A 16 13.71 4.73 -24.98
C GLN A 16 12.86 5.33 -23.87
N SER A 17 11.63 5.71 -24.22
CA SER A 17 10.51 5.70 -23.29
C SER A 17 10.41 4.27 -22.76
N THR A 18 11.12 4.00 -21.66
CA THR A 18 10.93 2.77 -20.91
C THR A 18 9.51 2.81 -20.39
N ASN A 19 8.59 2.15 -21.10
CA ASN A 19 7.23 1.93 -20.64
C ASN A 19 7.34 1.08 -19.38
N LEU A 20 7.40 1.75 -18.23
CA LEU A 20 7.35 1.09 -16.93
C LEU A 20 6.09 0.25 -16.91
N PRO A 21 6.19 -1.08 -16.72
CA PRO A 21 5.00 -1.87 -16.50
C PRO A 21 4.41 -1.34 -15.19
N LEU A 22 3.24 -0.73 -15.27
CA LEU A 22 2.44 -0.33 -14.12
C LEU A 22 1.26 -1.28 -14.02
N PRO A 23 0.75 -1.56 -12.80
CA PRO A 23 -0.46 -2.35 -12.65
C PRO A 23 -1.59 -1.72 -13.46
N VAL A 24 -2.15 -2.48 -14.40
CA VAL A 24 -3.31 -2.02 -15.19
C VAL A 24 -4.55 -2.25 -14.34
N LEU A 25 -4.87 -1.29 -13.49
CA LEU A 25 -6.05 -1.32 -12.65
C LEU A 25 -7.26 -0.91 -13.48
N ARG A 26 -8.33 -1.72 -13.50
CA ARG A 26 -9.53 -1.51 -14.32
C ARG A 26 -10.85 -1.67 -13.55
N ASN A 27 -10.92 -2.56 -12.57
CA ASN A 27 -12.17 -2.97 -11.93
C ASN A 27 -12.22 -2.62 -10.44
N TYR A 28 -12.07 -1.34 -10.11
CA TYR A 28 -12.13 -0.85 -8.73
C TYR A 28 -13.08 0.36 -8.62
N LEU A 29 -13.63 0.55 -7.42
CA LEU A 29 -14.44 1.70 -7.10
C LEU A 29 -13.56 2.91 -6.73
N PRO A 30 -13.87 4.11 -7.25
CA PRO A 30 -13.10 5.32 -7.00
C PRO A 30 -13.30 5.84 -5.57
N ASN A 31 -12.68 6.96 -5.20
CA ASN A 31 -12.88 7.55 -3.88
C ASN A 31 -14.34 7.94 -3.62
N ALA A 32 -14.93 7.40 -2.56
CA ALA A 32 -16.36 7.56 -2.25
C ALA A 32 -16.77 9.00 -1.93
N TYR A 33 -15.85 9.83 -1.43
CA TYR A 33 -16.15 11.20 -1.02
C TYR A 33 -15.95 12.20 -2.16
N ILE A 34 -14.95 11.95 -3.02
CA ILE A 34 -14.55 12.88 -4.08
C ILE A 34 -15.32 12.58 -5.38
N SER A 35 -15.68 11.32 -5.62
CA SER A 35 -16.40 10.92 -6.84
C SER A 35 -17.93 10.99 -6.64
N PRO A 36 -18.66 11.73 -7.50
CA PRO A 36 -20.11 11.85 -7.38
C PRO A 36 -20.84 10.50 -7.52
N ASN A 37 -21.90 10.29 -6.71
CA ASN A 37 -22.90 9.21 -6.83
C ASN A 37 -22.45 7.75 -6.64
N THR A 38 -21.55 7.45 -5.69
CA THR A 38 -21.04 6.06 -5.55
C THR A 38 -21.38 5.34 -4.24
N PHE A 39 -21.91 6.02 -3.20
CA PHE A 39 -22.06 5.43 -1.85
C PHE A 39 -22.85 4.12 -1.78
N THR A 40 -23.94 3.98 -2.54
CA THR A 40 -24.78 2.77 -2.52
C THR A 40 -24.09 1.51 -3.07
N THR A 41 -22.98 1.66 -3.79
CA THR A 41 -22.26 0.54 -4.42
C THR A 41 -21.21 -0.10 -3.50
N TYR A 42 -20.66 0.65 -2.53
CA TYR A 42 -19.55 0.16 -1.69
C TYR A 42 -20.00 -0.90 -0.67
N ASN A 43 -21.23 -0.85 -0.16
CA ASN A 43 -21.71 -1.78 0.87
C ASN A 43 -21.83 -3.25 0.39
N LYS A 44 -21.80 -3.48 -0.93
CA LYS A 44 -21.85 -4.79 -1.58
C LYS A 44 -20.53 -5.15 -2.25
N SER A 45 -19.50 -4.33 -2.06
CA SER A 45 -18.21 -4.51 -2.70
C SER A 45 -17.31 -5.50 -1.96
N ILE A 46 -16.39 -6.11 -2.70
CA ILE A 46 -15.24 -6.82 -2.15
C ILE A 46 -14.27 -5.78 -1.61
N LEU A 47 -13.80 -5.95 -0.38
CA LEU A 47 -12.91 -4.99 0.28
C LEU A 47 -11.47 -5.48 0.22
N ALA A 48 -10.59 -4.67 -0.36
CA ALA A 48 -9.17 -4.95 -0.53
C ALA A 48 -8.33 -3.97 0.30
N PHE A 49 -7.89 -4.41 1.48
CA PHE A 49 -7.08 -3.59 2.38
C PHE A 49 -5.59 -3.65 2.03
N LEU A 50 -5.05 -2.57 1.46
CA LEU A 50 -3.61 -2.43 1.27
C LEU A 50 -2.95 -2.14 2.62
N HIS A 51 -2.25 -3.15 3.13
CA HIS A 51 -1.53 -3.09 4.39
C HIS A 51 -0.16 -2.41 4.22
N ASN A 52 -0.07 -1.12 4.51
CA ASN A 52 1.21 -0.42 4.63
C ASN A 52 1.84 -0.74 6.02
N PRO A 53 3.01 -1.42 6.07
CA PRO A 53 3.63 -1.80 7.33
C PRO A 53 3.87 -0.60 8.25
N LYS A 54 3.52 -0.77 9.53
CA LYS A 54 3.69 0.22 10.61
C LYS A 54 2.81 1.47 10.50
N SER A 55 1.71 1.36 9.76
CA SER A 55 0.69 2.39 9.60
C SER A 55 -0.65 1.98 10.22
N GLY A 56 -0.67 1.36 11.40
CA GLY A 56 -1.91 0.85 12.03
C GLY A 56 -2.46 -0.44 11.40
N GLY A 57 -1.74 -1.01 10.45
CA GLY A 57 -2.18 -2.15 9.67
C GLY A 57 -2.58 -3.40 10.47
N THR A 58 -1.87 -3.73 11.55
CA THR A 58 -2.25 -4.85 12.44
C THR A 58 -3.62 -4.63 13.09
N SER A 59 -3.91 -3.41 13.52
CA SER A 59 -5.21 -3.04 14.11
C SER A 59 -6.33 -3.19 13.08
N ILE A 60 -6.12 -2.73 11.85
CA ILE A 60 -7.12 -2.87 10.78
C ILE A 60 -7.31 -4.34 10.37
N LYS A 61 -6.24 -5.14 10.27
CA LYS A 61 -6.36 -6.59 9.99
C LYS A 61 -7.15 -7.33 11.08
N ARG A 62 -6.89 -7.01 12.35
CA ARG A 62 -7.66 -7.54 13.48
C ARG A 62 -9.12 -7.11 13.40
N CYS A 63 -9.36 -5.83 13.12
CA CYS A 63 -10.70 -5.30 12.91
C CYS A 63 -11.46 -6.09 11.84
N ILE A 64 -10.89 -6.24 10.64
CA ILE A 64 -11.49 -7.03 9.54
C ILE A 64 -11.82 -8.45 10.00
N THR A 65 -10.88 -9.11 10.68
CA THR A 65 -11.09 -10.47 11.22
C THR A 65 -12.24 -10.52 12.22
N THR A 66 -12.34 -9.52 13.11
CA THR A 66 -13.45 -9.39 14.06
C THR A 66 -14.78 -9.17 13.35
N LEU A 67 -14.82 -8.30 12.34
CA LEU A 67 -16.03 -8.00 11.56
C LEU A 67 -16.54 -9.26 10.83
N GLN A 68 -15.66 -10.03 10.19
CA GLN A 68 -16.06 -11.27 9.50
C GLN A 68 -16.58 -12.33 10.48
N LYS A 69 -15.95 -12.46 11.66
CA LYS A 69 -16.46 -13.36 12.72
C LYS A 69 -17.86 -12.97 13.19
N LEU A 70 -18.13 -11.67 13.35
CA LEU A 70 -19.46 -11.19 13.74
C LEU A 70 -20.54 -11.50 12.69
N LYS A 71 -20.15 -11.62 11.41
CA LYS A 71 -21.03 -11.98 10.30
C LYS A 71 -21.11 -13.49 10.02
N ASN A 72 -20.36 -14.31 10.78
CA ASN A 72 -20.17 -15.72 10.48
C ASN A 72 -19.67 -15.96 9.03
N GLU A 73 -18.79 -15.08 8.56
CA GLU A 73 -18.18 -15.16 7.23
C GLU A 73 -16.79 -15.80 7.30
N SER A 74 -16.29 -16.23 6.14
CA SER A 74 -14.94 -16.79 6.01
C SER A 74 -13.86 -15.78 6.41
N SER A 75 -12.72 -16.29 6.87
CA SER A 75 -11.56 -15.46 7.19
C SER A 75 -11.04 -14.69 5.96
N PRO A 76 -10.38 -13.53 6.16
CA PRO A 76 -9.93 -12.71 5.05
C PRO A 76 -8.79 -13.40 4.29
N VAL A 77 -8.76 -13.23 2.97
CA VAL A 77 -7.68 -13.77 2.13
C VAL A 77 -6.44 -12.88 2.30
N VAL A 78 -5.32 -13.49 2.70
CA VAL A 78 -4.08 -12.75 2.96
C VAL A 78 -3.15 -12.79 1.74
N MET A 79 -2.97 -11.64 1.11
CA MET A 79 -2.05 -11.44 -0.03
C MET A 79 -0.73 -10.85 0.44
N ALA A 80 0.19 -11.73 0.85
CA ALA A 80 1.58 -11.40 1.15
C ALA A 80 2.46 -11.59 -0.08
N THR A 81 3.69 -11.09 -0.05
CA THR A 81 4.62 -11.18 -1.18
C THR A 81 4.80 -12.62 -1.70
N ASN A 82 4.82 -13.61 -0.81
CA ASN A 82 4.99 -15.02 -1.15
C ASN A 82 3.70 -15.76 -1.53
N THR A 83 2.52 -15.17 -1.31
CA THR A 83 1.22 -15.77 -1.66
C THR A 83 0.52 -15.05 -2.81
N ALA A 84 0.98 -13.85 -3.19
CA ALA A 84 0.38 -13.02 -4.22
C ALA A 84 0.21 -13.75 -5.55
N SER A 85 1.26 -14.46 -6.02
CA SER A 85 1.22 -15.18 -7.30
C SER A 85 0.21 -16.32 -7.30
N ILE A 86 0.19 -17.13 -6.24
CA ILE A 86 -0.72 -18.28 -6.10
C ILE A 86 -2.18 -17.79 -6.04
N ILE A 87 -2.47 -16.79 -5.21
CA ILE A 87 -3.83 -16.24 -5.10
C ILE A 87 -4.28 -15.60 -6.43
N THR A 88 -3.37 -14.93 -7.13
CA THR A 88 -3.66 -14.33 -8.43
C THR A 88 -3.96 -15.40 -9.49
N GLU A 89 -3.20 -16.49 -9.48
CA GLU A 89 -3.41 -17.65 -10.35
C GLU A 89 -4.76 -18.31 -10.08
N ASP A 90 -5.08 -18.56 -8.81
CA ASP A 90 -6.35 -19.13 -8.37
C ASP A 90 -7.54 -18.29 -8.87
N LEU A 91 -7.50 -16.96 -8.66
CA LEU A 91 -8.56 -16.05 -9.11
C LEU A 91 -8.70 -16.05 -10.64
N LEU A 92 -7.59 -16.05 -11.38
CA LEU A 92 -7.60 -16.12 -12.85
C LEU A 92 -8.17 -17.43 -13.39
N ASN A 93 -7.97 -18.52 -12.65
CA ASN A 93 -8.51 -19.84 -12.95
C ASN A 93 -9.92 -20.05 -12.39
N ASN A 94 -10.61 -18.97 -11.98
CA ASN A 94 -11.96 -18.99 -11.42
C ASN A 94 -12.11 -19.85 -10.16
N VAL A 95 -11.03 -20.03 -9.40
CA VAL A 95 -11.11 -20.63 -8.07
C VAL A 95 -11.81 -19.62 -7.16
N SER A 96 -13.02 -19.95 -6.74
CA SER A 96 -13.82 -19.10 -5.87
C SER A 96 -13.12 -18.90 -4.53
N THR A 97 -13.09 -17.66 -4.05
CA THR A 97 -12.69 -17.35 -2.68
C THR A 97 -13.93 -17.15 -1.83
N PRO A 98 -14.02 -17.78 -0.65
CA PRO A 98 -15.24 -17.71 0.16
C PRO A 98 -15.35 -16.41 0.98
N SER A 99 -14.41 -15.47 0.82
CA SER A 99 -14.30 -14.24 1.60
C SER A 99 -14.48 -13.01 0.71
N HIS A 100 -15.22 -12.02 1.21
CA HIS A 100 -15.34 -10.69 0.59
C HIS A 100 -14.22 -9.73 0.99
N TYR A 101 -13.27 -10.19 1.81
CA TYR A 101 -12.12 -9.41 2.25
C TYR A 101 -10.83 -10.00 1.75
N PHE A 102 -10.02 -9.15 1.14
CA PHE A 102 -8.63 -9.36 0.81
C PHE A 102 -7.79 -8.36 1.60
N MET A 103 -6.63 -8.79 2.10
CA MET A 103 -5.76 -7.89 2.83
C MET A 103 -4.29 -8.29 2.70
N GLY A 104 -3.41 -7.31 2.67
CA GLY A 104 -1.99 -7.61 2.62
C GLY A 104 -1.17 -6.53 1.94
N GLU A 105 0.13 -6.76 1.91
CA GLU A 105 1.09 -5.85 1.30
C GLU A 105 1.12 -5.94 -0.23
N SER A 106 0.57 -7.02 -0.79
CA SER A 106 0.56 -7.32 -2.23
C SER A 106 -0.85 -7.47 -2.78
N VAL A 107 -1.81 -6.70 -2.24
CA VAL A 107 -3.23 -6.80 -2.59
C VAL A 107 -3.61 -6.01 -3.85
N ILE A 108 -2.78 -5.05 -4.29
CA ILE A 108 -3.02 -4.26 -5.50
C ILE A 108 -3.09 -5.20 -6.72
N GLY A 109 -4.07 -4.97 -7.59
CA GLY A 109 -4.41 -5.83 -8.73
C GLY A 109 -5.52 -6.87 -8.45
N VAL A 110 -5.81 -7.21 -7.18
CA VAL A 110 -6.87 -8.19 -6.85
C VAL A 110 -8.25 -7.82 -7.41
N CYS A 111 -8.60 -6.54 -7.44
CA CYS A 111 -9.91 -6.07 -7.89
C CYS A 111 -10.15 -6.35 -9.38
N ASP A 112 -9.10 -6.45 -10.19
CA ASP A 112 -9.19 -6.83 -11.61
C ASP A 112 -9.45 -8.32 -11.83
N ARG A 113 -9.33 -9.13 -10.76
CA ARG A 113 -9.37 -10.59 -10.82
C ARG A 113 -10.56 -11.18 -10.09
N VAL A 114 -11.13 -10.45 -9.13
CA VAL A 114 -12.37 -10.86 -8.46
C VAL A 114 -13.57 -10.57 -9.38
N GLY A 115 -14.27 -11.63 -9.79
CA GLY A 115 -15.46 -11.53 -10.62
C GLY A 115 -16.75 -11.33 -9.80
N GLY A 116 -17.79 -10.79 -10.45
CA GLY A 116 -19.16 -10.86 -9.96
C GLY A 116 -19.58 -9.81 -8.92
N LYS A 117 -18.66 -9.00 -8.39
CA LYS A 117 -18.98 -7.88 -7.48
C LYS A 117 -18.07 -6.67 -7.73
N PRO A 118 -18.54 -5.45 -7.44
CA PRO A 118 -17.64 -4.29 -7.33
C PRO A 118 -16.53 -4.56 -6.32
N CYS A 119 -15.34 -3.99 -6.50
CA CYS A 119 -14.22 -4.14 -5.58
C CYS A 119 -13.66 -2.77 -5.19
N ALA A 120 -13.27 -2.60 -3.93
CA ALA A 120 -12.83 -1.33 -3.39
C ALA A 120 -11.50 -1.49 -2.64
N TYR A 121 -10.49 -0.75 -3.08
CA TYR A 121 -9.26 -0.63 -2.29
C TYR A 121 -9.41 0.40 -1.20
N PHE A 122 -8.84 0.10 -0.04
CA PHE A 122 -8.63 1.09 1.00
C PHE A 122 -7.31 0.83 1.70
N THR A 123 -6.80 1.85 2.38
CA THR A 123 -5.51 1.74 3.07
C THR A 123 -5.47 2.63 4.29
N MET A 124 -4.48 2.38 5.15
CA MET A 124 -4.09 3.25 6.23
C MET A 124 -2.60 3.54 6.10
N ILE A 125 -2.24 4.82 6.01
CA ILE A 125 -0.86 5.27 5.84
C ILE A 125 -0.36 6.01 7.06
N ARG A 126 0.94 6.29 7.08
CA ARG A 126 1.62 7.05 8.11
C ARG A 126 2.73 7.86 7.45
N GLU A 127 3.08 8.99 8.06
CA GLU A 127 4.22 9.79 7.63
C GLU A 127 5.48 8.90 7.43
N PRO A 128 6.15 8.94 6.25
CA PRO A 128 7.17 7.95 5.88
C PRO A 128 8.39 7.86 6.81
N TYR A 129 8.85 8.98 7.37
CA TYR A 129 9.97 8.94 8.31
C TYR A 129 9.54 8.32 9.64
N GLU A 130 8.37 8.70 10.16
CA GLU A 130 7.84 8.10 11.38
C GLU A 130 7.50 6.61 11.24
N ARG A 131 7.00 6.21 10.07
CA ARG A 131 6.77 4.82 9.72
C ARG A 131 8.08 4.02 9.77
N THR A 132 9.15 4.57 9.20
CA THR A 132 10.45 3.90 9.17
C THR A 132 11.06 3.79 10.58
N ILE A 133 10.99 4.86 11.38
CA ILE A 133 11.40 4.83 12.79
C ILE A 133 10.62 3.76 13.56
N SER A 134 9.30 3.71 13.36
CA SER A 134 8.45 2.70 14.00
C SER A 134 8.79 1.28 13.55
N HIS A 135 9.18 1.09 12.29
CA HIS A 135 9.59 -0.22 11.77
C HIS A 135 10.92 -0.67 12.38
N TYR A 136 11.91 0.22 12.43
CA TYR A 136 13.19 -0.06 13.03
C TYR A 136 13.05 -0.51 14.49
N TYR A 137 12.35 0.27 15.33
CA TYR A 137 12.19 -0.08 16.74
C TYR A 137 11.28 -1.28 16.98
N PHE A 138 10.33 -1.55 16.07
CA PHE A 138 9.58 -2.80 16.10
C PHE A 138 10.48 -4.01 15.86
N CYS A 139 11.35 -3.94 14.85
CA CYS A 139 12.32 -4.98 14.58
C CYS A 139 13.30 -5.15 15.75
N ARG A 140 13.84 -4.05 16.30
CA ARG A 140 14.74 -4.09 17.47
C ARG A 140 14.07 -4.70 18.70
N GLY A 141 12.74 -4.61 18.79
CA GLY A 141 11.92 -5.25 19.81
C GLY A 141 11.61 -6.74 19.56
N GLY A 142 12.23 -7.37 18.55
CA GLY A 142 12.01 -8.77 18.18
C GLY A 142 10.90 -8.99 17.15
N GLY A 143 10.35 -7.92 16.58
CA GLY A 143 9.37 -8.03 15.50
C GLY A 143 10.01 -8.53 14.19
N PRO A 144 9.30 -9.33 13.38
CA PRO A 144 9.80 -9.73 12.07
C PRO A 144 9.94 -8.51 11.15
N SER A 145 11.05 -8.44 10.41
CA SER A 145 11.34 -7.37 9.47
C SER A 145 12.27 -7.86 8.37
N TRP A 146 12.04 -7.35 7.17
CA TRP A 146 12.99 -7.39 6.07
C TRP A 146 13.18 -5.96 5.55
N PRO A 147 14.41 -5.41 5.53
CA PRO A 147 15.68 -5.98 6.00
C PRO A 147 15.71 -6.24 7.52
N PRO A 148 16.67 -7.02 8.04
CA PRO A 148 16.93 -7.11 9.48
C PRO A 148 17.48 -5.78 10.03
N CYS A 149 17.21 -5.47 11.30
CA CYS A 149 17.58 -4.22 11.99
C CYS A 149 18.84 -4.35 12.86
N ASN A 150 19.83 -5.11 12.40
CA ASN A 150 21.11 -5.23 13.09
C ASN A 150 22.00 -3.99 12.88
N ASN A 151 21.62 -3.14 11.93
CA ASN A 151 22.30 -1.93 11.51
C ASN A 151 21.76 -0.67 12.21
N THR A 152 22.33 0.49 11.88
CA THR A 152 21.83 1.80 12.34
C THR A 152 20.45 2.10 11.74
N LEU A 153 19.71 3.04 12.33
CA LEU A 153 18.41 3.47 11.79
C LEU A 153 18.54 4.00 10.35
N GLU A 154 19.63 4.71 10.04
CA GLU A 154 19.92 5.21 8.70
C GLU A 154 20.13 4.10 7.69
N GLU A 155 21.00 3.14 7.98
CA GLU A 155 21.27 2.00 7.10
C GLU A 155 20.02 1.13 6.92
N PHE A 156 19.22 0.96 7.98
CA PHE A 156 17.93 0.30 7.93
C PHE A 156 16.97 1.04 6.98
N THR A 157 16.91 2.37 7.10
CA THR A 157 16.06 3.22 6.26
C THR A 157 16.45 3.10 4.79
N LEU A 158 17.73 3.17 4.48
CA LEU A 158 18.25 3.04 3.10
C LEU A 158 17.94 1.66 2.50
N SER A 159 17.98 0.61 3.32
CA SER A 159 17.65 -0.75 2.89
C SER A 159 16.13 -0.96 2.71
N LEU A 160 15.30 -0.24 3.47
CA LEU A 160 13.83 -0.36 3.46
C LEU A 160 13.14 0.59 2.45
N CYS A 161 13.79 1.64 1.96
CA CYS A 161 13.41 2.54 0.85
C CYS A 161 12.01 2.41 0.20
N SER A 162 11.25 3.51 0.11
CA SER A 162 10.01 3.61 -0.71
C SER A 162 9.05 2.41 -0.63
N VAL A 163 8.61 2.03 0.58
CA VAL A 163 7.77 0.82 0.80
C VAL A 163 6.41 0.96 0.13
N LEU A 164 5.73 2.10 0.28
CA LEU A 164 4.39 2.26 -0.27
C LEU A 164 4.42 2.33 -1.80
N PHE A 165 5.39 3.05 -2.36
CA PHE A 165 5.61 3.08 -3.81
C PHE A 165 5.83 1.68 -4.39
N ARG A 166 6.58 0.81 -3.69
CA ARG A 166 6.77 -0.59 -4.10
C ARG A 166 5.49 -1.40 -4.09
N GLN A 167 4.64 -1.21 -3.09
CA GLN A 167 3.36 -1.89 -3.01
C GLN A 167 2.42 -1.47 -4.16
N LEU A 168 2.46 -0.19 -4.54
CA LEU A 168 1.66 0.37 -5.64
C LEU A 168 2.19 0.04 -7.04
N THR A 169 3.43 -0.43 -7.13
CA THR A 169 4.07 -0.85 -8.40
C THR A 169 4.27 -2.36 -8.50
N LEU A 170 3.71 -3.12 -7.56
CA LEU A 170 3.80 -4.58 -7.58
C LEU A 170 2.95 -5.16 -8.72
N ILE A 171 3.55 -6.04 -9.51
CA ILE A 171 2.93 -6.72 -10.64
C ILE A 171 3.16 -8.21 -10.51
N VAL A 172 2.09 -9.00 -10.57
CA VAL A 172 2.18 -10.43 -10.76
C VAL A 172 2.06 -10.71 -12.25
N LEU A 173 3.14 -11.20 -12.85
CA LEU A 173 3.11 -11.66 -14.24
C LEU A 173 2.44 -13.04 -14.30
N CYS A 174 1.50 -13.19 -15.22
CA CYS A 174 0.84 -14.45 -15.47
C CYS A 174 0.74 -14.69 -16.97
N ASN A 175 0.96 -15.93 -17.37
CA ASN A 175 0.84 -16.37 -18.74
C ASN A 175 -0.35 -17.34 -18.85
N GLN A 176 -1.15 -17.15 -19.90
CA GLN A 176 -2.20 -18.09 -20.23
C GLN A 176 -1.61 -19.19 -21.10
N SER A 177 -1.80 -20.43 -20.67
CA SER A 177 -1.43 -21.63 -21.42
C SER A 177 -2.70 -22.38 -21.84
N ARG A 178 -2.62 -23.11 -22.94
CA ARG A 178 -3.71 -23.94 -23.45
C ARG A 178 -3.23 -25.38 -23.57
N GLN A 179 -3.84 -26.30 -22.83
CA GLN A 179 -3.66 -27.74 -23.01
C GLN A 179 -4.98 -28.33 -23.53
N GLY A 180 -5.02 -28.64 -24.82
CA GLY A 180 -6.24 -29.08 -25.50
C GLY A 180 -7.34 -28.00 -25.52
N HIS A 181 -8.45 -28.25 -24.85
CA HIS A 181 -9.58 -27.32 -24.71
C HIS A 181 -9.61 -26.54 -23.39
N VAL A 182 -8.66 -26.81 -22.48
CA VAL A 182 -8.59 -26.14 -21.18
C VAL A 182 -7.63 -24.95 -21.28
N LEU A 183 -8.14 -23.77 -20.94
CA LEU A 183 -7.34 -22.57 -20.71
C LEU A 183 -6.98 -22.53 -19.22
N SER A 184 -5.69 -22.40 -18.92
CA SER A 184 -5.21 -22.21 -17.55
C SER A 184 -4.19 -21.08 -17.50
N TRP A 185 -4.23 -20.34 -16.40
CA TRP A 185 -3.23 -19.33 -16.09
C TRP A 185 -2.16 -19.92 -15.19
N GLN A 186 -0.92 -19.49 -15.41
CA GLN A 186 0.23 -19.77 -14.55
C GLN A 186 0.93 -18.44 -14.25
N CYS A 187 1.18 -18.16 -12.98
CA CYS A 187 1.81 -16.91 -12.55
C CYS A 187 3.25 -17.14 -12.11
N ASP A 188 4.11 -16.16 -12.37
CA ASP A 188 5.49 -16.19 -11.91
C ASP A 188 5.52 -16.15 -10.38
N ASN A 189 6.26 -17.06 -9.76
CA ASN A 189 6.38 -17.18 -8.30
C ASN A 189 7.03 -15.98 -7.61
N ARG A 190 7.54 -15.01 -8.38
CA ARG A 190 8.13 -13.77 -7.88
C ARG A 190 7.40 -12.57 -8.48
N PRO A 191 6.56 -11.87 -7.70
CA PRO A 191 6.01 -10.60 -8.14
C PRO A 191 7.13 -9.64 -8.54
N MET A 192 6.98 -8.98 -9.67
CA MET A 192 7.86 -7.90 -10.07
C MET A 192 7.49 -6.66 -9.30
N THR A 193 8.47 -6.02 -8.67
CA THR A 193 8.35 -4.65 -8.19
C THR A 193 9.30 -3.78 -9.00
N ILE A 194 9.10 -2.46 -8.93
CA ILE A 194 10.01 -1.49 -9.57
C ILE A 194 11.45 -1.55 -9.03
N ASP A 195 11.75 -2.38 -8.03
CA ASP A 195 13.10 -2.60 -7.49
C ASP A 195 14.07 -3.25 -8.47
N TYR A 196 13.55 -3.91 -9.52
CA TYR A 196 14.38 -4.37 -10.62
C TYR A 196 14.86 -3.23 -11.53
N LEU A 197 14.30 -2.03 -11.38
CA LEU A 197 14.77 -0.85 -12.06
C LEU A 197 15.78 -0.10 -11.19
N PRO A 198 16.82 0.51 -11.80
CA PRO A 198 17.77 1.34 -11.10
C PRO A 198 17.09 2.32 -10.14
N PHE A 199 17.73 2.61 -8.99
CA PHE A 199 17.33 3.65 -8.04
C PHE A 199 17.51 5.08 -8.62
N ASP A 200 17.29 5.25 -9.92
CA ASP A 200 17.31 6.53 -10.60
C ASP A 200 15.92 7.16 -10.56
N HIS A 201 15.81 8.31 -9.90
CA HIS A 201 14.56 9.08 -9.85
C HIS A 201 14.04 9.47 -11.22
N ALA A 202 14.91 9.73 -12.19
CA ALA A 202 14.47 10.07 -13.54
C ALA A 202 13.65 8.91 -14.15
N GLN A 203 14.03 7.67 -13.84
CA GLN A 203 13.33 6.46 -14.29
C GLN A 203 12.08 6.16 -13.46
N ARG A 204 12.06 6.48 -12.16
CA ARG A 204 10.89 6.25 -11.30
C ARG A 204 9.80 7.33 -11.44
N ARG A 205 10.17 8.52 -11.91
CA ARG A 205 9.27 9.67 -12.00
C ARG A 205 7.97 9.40 -12.78
N PRO A 206 7.97 8.76 -13.97
CA PRO A 206 6.73 8.50 -14.69
C PRO A 206 5.76 7.60 -13.90
N ALA A 207 6.29 6.59 -13.21
CA ALA A 207 5.49 5.72 -12.32
C ALA A 207 4.92 6.51 -11.13
N LEU A 208 5.73 7.36 -10.50
CA LEU A 208 5.27 8.21 -9.41
C LEU A 208 4.18 9.17 -9.89
N GLU A 209 4.37 9.86 -11.01
CA GLU A 209 3.38 10.79 -11.57
C GLU A 209 2.07 10.09 -11.90
N PHE A 210 2.12 8.91 -12.52
CA PHE A 210 0.93 8.10 -12.76
C PHE A 210 0.22 7.75 -11.46
N ILE A 211 0.95 7.28 -10.44
CA ILE A 211 0.37 6.95 -9.14
C ILE A 211 -0.32 8.18 -8.55
N LEU A 212 0.39 9.31 -8.44
CA LEU A 212 -0.14 10.54 -7.84
C LEU A 212 -1.41 11.05 -8.52
N GLN A 213 -1.48 10.96 -9.85
CA GLN A 213 -2.66 11.35 -10.63
C GLN A 213 -3.85 10.40 -10.44
N ASN A 214 -3.61 9.17 -9.99
CA ASN A 214 -4.64 8.12 -9.90
C ASN A 214 -5.00 7.73 -8.46
N LEU A 215 -4.37 8.26 -7.41
CA LEU A 215 -4.66 7.84 -6.03
C LEU A 215 -6.14 8.00 -5.62
N GLU A 216 -6.82 9.04 -6.12
CA GLU A 216 -8.26 9.27 -5.91
C GLU A 216 -9.13 8.26 -6.64
N ASN A 217 -8.63 7.67 -7.73
CA ASN A 217 -9.32 6.60 -8.42
C ASN A 217 -8.99 5.27 -7.73
N ILE A 218 -7.72 4.99 -7.44
CA ILE A 218 -7.27 3.70 -6.91
C ILE A 218 -7.95 3.37 -5.58
N PHE A 219 -8.05 4.34 -4.65
CA PHE A 219 -8.55 4.10 -3.30
C PHE A 219 -9.95 4.66 -3.07
N ALA A 220 -10.88 3.77 -2.74
CA ALA A 220 -12.23 4.09 -2.30
C ALA A 220 -12.25 4.98 -1.06
N VAL A 221 -11.31 4.75 -0.15
CA VAL A 221 -11.11 5.58 1.03
C VAL A 221 -9.67 5.42 1.53
N VAL A 222 -9.07 6.53 1.94
CA VAL A 222 -7.72 6.57 2.53
C VAL A 222 -7.84 6.96 4.00
N GLY A 223 -7.16 6.23 4.88
CA GLY A 223 -6.99 6.60 6.28
C GLY A 223 -5.54 7.02 6.59
N ILE A 224 -5.34 7.82 7.63
CA ILE A 224 -4.03 8.17 8.15
C ILE A 224 -3.92 7.80 9.62
N LEU A 225 -2.78 7.25 10.04
CA LEU A 225 -2.58 6.77 11.41
C LEU A 225 -2.65 7.91 12.42
N GLU A 226 -2.21 9.10 12.04
CA GLU A 226 -2.23 10.29 12.88
C GLU A 226 -3.66 10.69 13.29
N GLU A 227 -4.67 10.29 12.51
CA GLU A 227 -6.09 10.57 12.73
C GLU A 227 -6.88 9.24 12.67
N PHE A 228 -6.43 8.26 13.48
CA PHE A 228 -6.92 6.88 13.45
C PHE A 228 -8.44 6.76 13.64
N GLU A 229 -9.01 7.45 14.63
CA GLU A 229 -10.45 7.39 14.90
C GLU A 229 -11.27 7.97 13.75
N THR A 230 -10.87 9.13 13.21
CA THR A 230 -11.49 9.73 12.02
C THR A 230 -11.39 8.78 10.83
N SER A 231 -10.23 8.14 10.64
CA SER A 231 -10.04 7.14 9.58
C SER A 231 -11.02 5.98 9.69
N LEU A 232 -11.26 5.46 10.90
CA LEU A 232 -12.25 4.39 11.10
C LEU A 232 -13.68 4.86 10.81
N LYS A 233 -14.05 6.09 11.17
CA LYS A 233 -15.36 6.66 10.84
C LYS A 233 -15.56 6.77 9.33
N LEU A 234 -14.52 7.20 8.62
CA LEU A 234 -14.55 7.28 7.16
C LEU A 234 -14.71 5.88 6.54
N PHE A 235 -13.99 4.86 7.02
CA PHE A 235 -14.13 3.48 6.53
C PHE A 235 -15.54 2.95 6.78
N GLU A 236 -16.07 3.17 7.98
CA GLU A 236 -17.40 2.72 8.35
C GLU A 236 -18.50 3.36 7.53
N TYR A 237 -18.42 4.67 7.33
CA TYR A 237 -19.37 5.39 6.50
C TYR A 237 -19.30 4.95 5.03
N THR A 238 -18.09 4.75 4.50
CA THR A 238 -17.91 4.29 3.11
C THR A 238 -18.46 2.89 2.89
N PHE A 239 -18.17 1.94 3.78
CA PHE A 239 -18.47 0.53 3.54
C PHE A 239 -19.77 0.04 4.20
N GLY A 240 -20.36 0.82 5.11
CA GLY A 240 -21.49 0.37 5.94
C GLY A 240 -21.10 -0.73 6.93
N GLU A 241 -19.81 -0.85 7.23
CA GLU A 241 -19.22 -1.86 8.11
C GLU A 241 -18.81 -1.19 9.42
N PRO A 242 -19.05 -1.78 10.62
CA PRO A 242 -18.89 -1.06 11.88
C PRO A 242 -17.41 -0.95 12.35
N PHE A 243 -16.53 -0.43 11.49
CA PHE A 243 -15.10 -0.21 11.72
C PHE A 243 -14.85 0.66 12.94
N TYR A 244 -15.54 1.80 13.08
CA TYR A 244 -15.35 2.70 14.21
C TYR A 244 -15.99 2.12 15.47
N GLN A 245 -17.25 1.65 15.42
CA GLN A 245 -17.89 1.15 16.64
C GLN A 245 -17.19 -0.07 17.24
N LYS A 246 -16.67 -0.98 16.40
CA LYS A 246 -16.05 -2.22 16.86
C LYS A 246 -14.54 -2.12 17.05
N CYS A 247 -13.86 -1.23 16.35
CA CYS A 247 -12.40 -1.26 16.28
C CYS A 247 -11.68 -0.02 16.79
N ARG A 248 -12.40 0.99 17.30
CA ARG A 248 -11.77 2.16 17.95
C ARG A 248 -10.84 1.77 19.11
N SER A 249 -11.14 0.69 19.82
CA SER A 249 -10.31 0.15 20.91
C SER A 249 -9.15 -0.75 20.45
N GLU A 250 -9.12 -1.14 19.17
CA GLU A 250 -8.02 -1.95 18.59
C GLU A 250 -6.76 -1.11 18.32
N HIS A 251 -6.78 0.18 18.65
CA HIS A 251 -5.63 1.05 18.60
C HIS A 251 -4.59 0.66 19.66
N SER A 252 -3.80 -0.37 19.36
CA SER A 252 -2.66 -0.77 20.17
C SER A 252 -1.48 0.18 19.91
N ASN A 253 -1.60 1.45 20.27
CA ASN A 253 -0.43 2.34 20.41
C ASN A 253 0.10 2.29 21.84
N SER A 254 0.79 1.19 22.12
CA SER A 254 2.01 1.24 22.91
C SER A 254 2.78 -0.02 22.59
N GLY A 255 3.52 0.00 21.48
CA GLY A 255 4.68 -0.86 21.44
C GLY A 255 5.48 -0.61 22.72
N ASN A 256 5.55 -1.62 23.57
CA ASN A 256 6.50 -1.67 24.66
C ASN A 256 7.87 -1.87 24.02
N TYR A 257 8.36 -0.85 23.33
CA TYR A 257 9.66 -0.89 22.71
C TYR A 257 10.69 -0.70 23.81
N VAL A 258 11.60 -1.66 23.90
CA VAL A 258 12.78 -1.57 24.74
C VAL A 258 13.74 -0.62 24.02
N ILE A 259 13.74 0.64 24.42
CA ILE A 259 14.80 1.59 24.04
C ILE A 259 15.88 1.46 25.11
N ASN A 260 17.07 0.98 24.74
CA ASN A 260 18.22 0.81 25.65
C ASN A 260 17.96 -0.12 26.86
N GLY A 261 17.39 -1.31 26.64
CA GLY A 261 17.28 -2.33 27.70
C GLY A 261 16.17 -2.13 28.75
N ALA A 262 15.48 -0.98 28.79
CA ALA A 262 14.42 -0.72 29.76
C ALA A 262 13.01 -0.94 29.18
N LYS A 263 12.23 -1.86 29.78
CA LYS A 263 10.78 -1.99 29.55
C LYS A 263 10.07 -0.80 30.19
N SER A 264 9.62 0.18 29.40
CA SER A 264 8.93 1.34 29.97
C SER A 264 7.41 1.15 30.01
N HIS A 265 6.87 0.81 31.18
CA HIS A 265 5.46 0.99 31.48
C HIS A 265 5.09 2.48 31.40
N GLN A 266 4.15 2.82 30.52
CA GLN A 266 3.16 3.93 30.51
C GLN A 266 3.51 5.38 30.92
N ARG A 267 4.68 5.71 31.49
CA ARG A 267 5.03 7.06 31.99
C ARG A 267 5.99 7.87 31.11
N ARG A 268 6.19 7.53 29.84
CA ARG A 268 7.20 8.16 28.94
C ARG A 268 6.67 8.67 27.59
N SER A 269 5.44 9.18 27.52
CA SER A 269 4.92 9.70 26.24
C SER A 269 5.78 10.85 25.68
N SER A 270 6.20 11.80 26.52
CA SER A 270 6.98 12.95 26.07
C SER A 270 8.42 12.60 25.68
N THR A 271 9.12 11.75 26.45
CA THR A 271 10.51 11.37 26.12
C THR A 271 10.58 10.55 24.83
N ARG A 272 9.62 9.64 24.60
CA ARG A 272 9.56 8.86 23.36
C ARG A 272 9.30 9.76 22.15
N GLU A 273 8.43 10.75 22.30
CA GLU A 273 8.15 11.74 21.28
C GLU A 273 9.39 12.59 20.97
N ILE A 274 10.10 13.10 21.98
CA ILE A 274 11.35 13.84 21.81
C ILE A 274 12.41 13.00 21.07
N ILE A 275 12.57 11.73 21.42
CA ILE A 275 13.50 10.82 20.74
C ILE A 275 13.06 10.61 19.29
N ARG A 276 11.78 10.30 19.05
CA ARG A 276 11.24 10.14 17.70
C ARG A 276 11.47 11.38 16.85
N ASP A 277 11.25 12.57 17.39
CA ASP A 277 11.42 13.84 16.68
C ASP A 277 12.88 14.16 16.40
N LYS A 278 13.79 13.76 17.30
CA LYS A 278 15.24 13.84 17.08
C LYS A 278 15.66 12.91 15.95
N GLU A 279 15.26 11.65 15.99
CA GLU A 279 15.56 10.66 14.93
C GLU A 279 14.96 11.09 13.60
N LYS A 280 13.71 11.57 13.58
CA LYS A 280 13.05 12.10 12.38
C LYS A 280 13.85 13.23 11.75
N ARG A 281 14.27 14.22 12.55
CA ARG A 281 15.12 15.32 12.07
C ARG A 281 16.45 14.82 11.50
N LYS A 282 17.08 13.85 12.18
CA LYS A 282 18.34 13.23 11.73
C LYS A 282 18.16 12.58 10.36
N LEU A 283 17.11 11.79 10.16
CA LEU A 283 16.80 11.16 8.87
C LEU A 283 16.50 12.19 7.78
N MET A 284 15.75 13.26 8.08
CA MET A 284 15.43 14.33 7.13
C MET A 284 16.66 15.17 6.71
N GLN A 285 17.70 15.22 7.54
CA GLN A 285 18.94 15.92 7.22
C GLN A 285 19.85 15.11 6.29
N ASN A 286 19.71 13.78 6.27
CA ASN A 286 20.49 12.91 5.40
C ASN A 286 19.98 12.96 3.94
N PRO A 287 20.80 13.40 2.96
CA PRO A 287 20.37 13.57 1.58
C PRO A 287 20.02 12.24 0.88
N ASP A 288 20.72 11.15 1.19
CA ASP A 288 20.46 9.84 0.60
C ASP A 288 19.15 9.26 1.11
N ILE A 289 18.82 9.48 2.38
CA ILE A 289 17.53 9.07 2.95
C ILE A 289 16.39 9.91 2.36
N ARG A 290 16.57 11.22 2.20
CA ARG A 290 15.57 12.06 1.51
C ARG A 290 15.30 11.58 0.09
N ARG A 291 16.36 11.21 -0.63
CA ARG A 291 16.29 10.61 -1.97
C ARG A 291 15.53 9.29 -1.91
N CYS A 292 15.95 8.41 -1.01
CA CYS A 292 15.38 7.07 -0.84
C CYS A 292 13.91 7.05 -0.42
N LEU A 293 13.43 8.03 0.34
CA LEU A 293 12.03 8.11 0.76
C LEU A 293 11.18 9.05 -0.11
N TYR A 294 11.74 9.58 -1.20
CA TYR A 294 11.11 10.64 -1.98
C TYR A 294 9.72 10.22 -2.50
N GLU A 295 9.60 9.04 -3.11
CA GLU A 295 8.32 8.58 -3.66
C GLU A 295 7.26 8.42 -2.56
N ASP A 296 7.60 7.76 -1.46
CA ASP A 296 6.69 7.58 -0.31
C ASP A 296 6.25 8.95 0.28
N VAL A 297 7.15 9.94 0.34
CA VAL A 297 6.83 11.30 0.81
C VAL A 297 5.85 12.00 -0.12
N GLN A 298 6.02 11.90 -1.43
CA GLN A 298 5.07 12.51 -2.38
C GLN A 298 3.71 11.82 -2.32
N ILE A 299 3.69 10.48 -2.26
CA ILE A 299 2.45 9.71 -2.12
C ILE A 299 1.74 10.05 -0.82
N TYR A 300 2.46 10.11 0.30
CA TYR A 300 1.87 10.49 1.60
C TYR A 300 1.26 11.89 1.57
N LYS A 301 1.93 12.88 0.97
CA LYS A 301 1.39 14.25 0.83
C LYS A 301 0.07 14.24 0.07
N LYS A 302 0.01 13.62 -1.11
CA LYS A 302 -1.21 13.54 -1.91
C LYS A 302 -2.32 12.78 -1.18
N MET A 303 -2.00 11.65 -0.54
CA MET A 303 -2.98 10.89 0.24
C MET A 303 -3.49 11.65 1.47
N LYS A 304 -2.66 12.48 2.10
CA LYS A 304 -3.09 13.35 3.19
C LYS A 304 -4.02 14.47 2.70
N GLU A 305 -3.79 15.02 1.52
CA GLU A 305 -4.72 15.95 0.87
C GLU A 305 -6.08 15.28 0.60
N ILE A 306 -6.06 14.07 0.03
CA ILE A 306 -7.27 13.25 -0.19
C ILE A 306 -7.99 13.02 1.15
N PHE A 307 -7.27 12.59 2.18
CA PHE A 307 -7.84 12.38 3.52
C PHE A 307 -8.55 13.63 4.04
N LYS A 308 -7.93 14.81 3.91
CA LYS A 308 -8.53 16.07 4.38
C LYS A 308 -9.77 16.46 3.60
N GLN A 309 -9.82 16.20 2.30
CA GLN A 309 -11.03 16.39 1.51
C GLN A 309 -12.15 15.45 1.95
N GLN A 310 -11.85 14.16 2.16
CA GLN A 310 -12.82 13.18 2.67
C GLN A 310 -13.39 13.62 4.03
N GLU A 311 -12.54 14.09 4.95
CA GLU A 311 -12.94 14.58 6.27
C GLU A 311 -13.91 15.77 6.18
N ILE A 312 -13.61 16.75 5.32
CA ILE A 312 -14.48 17.91 5.10
C ILE A 312 -15.85 17.46 4.58
N ILE A 313 -15.88 16.53 3.62
CA ILE A 313 -17.12 16.04 3.01
C ILE A 313 -17.91 15.20 4.01
N TYR A 314 -17.26 14.29 4.73
CA TYR A 314 -17.87 13.49 5.79
C TYR A 314 -18.56 14.36 6.84
N ASN A 315 -17.88 15.39 7.35
CA ASN A 315 -18.44 16.30 8.35
C ASN A 315 -19.64 17.08 7.80
N LYS A 316 -19.65 17.43 6.51
CA LYS A 316 -20.83 18.06 5.89
C LYS A 316 -22.01 17.10 5.81
N VAL A 317 -21.79 15.84 5.46
CA VAL A 317 -22.88 14.87 5.25
C VAL A 317 -23.45 14.34 6.57
N VAL A 318 -22.63 14.14 7.60
CA VAL A 318 -23.09 13.61 8.90
C VAL A 318 -23.79 14.66 9.76
N HIS A 319 -23.60 15.95 9.47
CA HIS A 319 -24.26 17.06 10.18
C HIS A 319 -25.44 17.67 9.40
N LEU A 320 -25.86 17.05 8.29
CA LEU A 320 -27.12 17.32 7.58
C LEU A 320 -28.20 16.32 8.03
#